data_AF-A0A4V0WMX9-F1
#
_entry.id   AF-A0A4V0WMX9-F1
#
_cell.length_a   1.000
_cell.length_b   1.000
_cell.length_c   1.000
_cell.angle_alpha   90.00
_cell.angle_beta   90.00
_cell.angle_gamma   90.00
#
_symmetry.space_group_name_H-M   'P 1'
#
loop_
_entity.id
_entity.type
_entity.pdbx_description
1 polymer ?
#
loop_
_entity_poly.entity_id
_entity_poly.type
_entity_poly.pdbx_seq_one_letter_code
_entity_poly.pdbx_strand_id
1 'polypeptide(L)'
;MAGEVLVEQGETILRLYVLPPEGAPVGVLLPLDALFEVRVQAALRLWRDLNGRSPGRDPAGLSSDRISRLILALRMLDGLDDGVSQREIAGVLFGRKVSSTDWLSHDLHFRMKRLVHFARGLADGGYLRLLRHPFRGQ
;
A
#
# COMPACT_ATOMS: atom_id res chain seq x y z
N MET A 1 16.42 27.62 4.64
CA MET A 1 15.30 26.94 5.32
C MET A 1 15.01 25.66 4.56
N ALA A 2 14.92 24.51 5.23
CA ALA A 2 14.63 23.24 4.56
C ALA A 2 13.18 23.27 4.07
N GLY A 3 12.99 23.22 2.75
CA GLY A 3 11.67 23.09 2.15
C GLY A 3 11.32 21.62 2.01
N GLU A 4 10.07 21.27 2.28
CA GLU A 4 9.54 19.96 1.93
C GLU A 4 8.77 20.09 0.61
N VAL A 5 9.10 19.25 -0.36
CA VAL A 5 8.40 19.21 -1.66
C VAL A 5 7.92 17.79 -1.90
N LEU A 6 6.62 17.65 -2.13
CA LEU A 6 6.03 16.42 -2.60
C LEU A 6 6.01 16.48 -4.14
N VAL A 7 6.69 15.53 -4.80
CA VAL A 7 6.72 15.42 -6.26
C VAL A 7 5.87 14.24 -6.67
N GLU A 8 4.86 14.49 -7.50
CA GLU A 8 4.01 13.47 -8.09
C GLU A 8 4.39 13.31 -9.58
N GLN A 9 4.86 12.11 -9.96
CA GLN A 9 5.19 11.73 -11.34
C GLN A 9 4.48 10.39 -11.62
N GLY A 10 3.37 10.44 -12.38
CA GLY A 10 2.54 9.26 -12.64
C GLY A 10 1.95 8.66 -11.35
N GLU A 11 2.17 7.37 -11.10
CA GLU A 11 1.76 6.68 -9.85
C GLU A 11 2.77 6.84 -8.70
N THR A 12 3.88 7.55 -8.92
CA THR A 12 4.95 7.66 -7.91
C THR A 12 4.85 8.99 -7.19
N ILE A 13 4.64 8.93 -5.87
CA ILE A 13 4.70 10.09 -4.97
C ILE A 13 6.03 10.04 -4.22
N LEU A 14 6.85 11.08 -4.35
CA LEU A 14 8.14 11.20 -3.69
C LEU A 14 8.17 12.42 -2.79
N ARG A 15 8.52 12.21 -1.52
CA ARG A 15 8.73 13.28 -0.54
C ARG A 15 10.20 13.66 -0.53
N LEU A 16 10.50 14.87 -1.00
CA LEU A 16 11.84 15.43 -1.07
C LEU A 16 12.02 16.47 0.04
N TYR A 17 13.12 16.36 0.78
CA TYR A 17 13.58 17.43 1.65
C TYR A 17 14.63 18.23 0.89
N VAL A 18 14.25 19.42 0.44
CA VAL A 18 15.10 20.30 -0.36
C VAL A 18 15.81 21.27 0.58
N LEU A 19 17.12 21.15 0.67
CA LEU A 19 18.00 22.14 1.29
C LEU A 19 18.93 22.69 0.21
N PRO A 20 18.54 23.71 -0.58
CA PRO A 20 19.49 24.36 -1.45
C PRO A 20 19.90 25.73 -0.88
N PRO A 21 21.20 26.06 -0.83
CA PRO A 21 21.61 27.41 -1.19
C PRO A 21 21.23 27.67 -2.66
N GLU A 22 20.83 28.90 -3.00
CA GLU A 22 20.40 29.27 -4.35
C GLU A 22 21.41 28.83 -5.44
N GLY A 23 20.91 28.20 -6.52
CA GLY A 23 21.71 27.83 -7.69
C GLY A 23 22.46 26.49 -7.62
N ALA A 24 22.41 25.76 -6.49
CA ALA A 24 23.09 24.47 -6.35
C ALA A 24 22.33 23.30 -7.03
N PRO A 25 23.04 22.28 -7.54
CA PRO A 25 22.40 21.04 -8.02
C PRO A 25 21.68 20.32 -6.89
N VAL A 26 20.52 19.73 -7.19
CA VAL A 26 19.71 18.97 -6.22
C VAL A 26 20.45 17.68 -5.83
N GLY A 27 20.70 17.51 -4.54
CA GLY A 27 21.27 16.30 -3.94
C GLY A 27 20.22 15.51 -3.16
N VAL A 28 20.43 14.19 -3.02
CA VAL A 28 19.60 13.32 -2.19
C VAL A 28 20.42 12.88 -0.96
N LEU A 29 19.94 13.20 0.23
CA LEU A 29 20.52 12.71 1.50
C LEU A 29 19.82 11.41 1.89
N LEU A 30 20.59 10.32 1.98
CA LEU A 30 20.08 9.00 2.34
C LEU A 30 20.62 8.57 3.71
N PRO A 31 19.75 8.34 4.71
CA PRO A 31 20.17 7.78 5.99
C PRO A 31 20.76 6.38 5.83
N LEU A 32 21.87 6.09 6.52
CA LEU A 32 22.45 4.75 6.63
C LEU A 32 21.62 3.90 7.62
N ASP A 33 20.40 3.56 7.23
CA ASP A 33 19.44 2.78 8.02
C ASP A 33 19.17 1.39 7.39
N ALA A 34 18.30 0.60 8.02
CA ALA A 34 17.90 -0.71 7.51
C ALA A 34 17.18 -0.66 6.14
N LEU A 35 16.80 0.53 5.67
CA LEU A 35 16.15 0.76 4.38
C LEU A 35 17.12 1.33 3.33
N PHE A 36 18.42 1.49 3.64
CA PHE A 36 19.37 2.21 2.80
C PHE A 36 19.38 1.73 1.33
N GLU A 37 19.46 0.42 1.09
CA GLU A 37 19.47 -0.13 -0.28
C GLU A 37 18.21 0.24 -1.07
N VAL A 38 17.04 0.21 -0.42
CA VAL A 38 15.75 0.55 -1.02
C VAL A 38 15.69 2.03 -1.35
N ARG A 39 16.21 2.87 -0.45
CA ARG A 39 16.30 4.31 -0.65
C ARG A 39 17.24 4.66 -1.80
N VAL A 40 18.37 3.95 -1.94
CA VAL A 40 19.29 4.10 -3.08
C VAL A 40 18.59 3.76 -4.39
N GLN A 41 17.86 2.63 -4.44
CA GLN A 41 17.11 2.24 -5.63
C GLN A 41 15.99 3.24 -5.96
N ALA A 42 15.28 3.76 -4.95
CA ALA A 42 14.26 4.79 -5.14
C ALA A 42 14.86 6.11 -5.68
N ALA A 43 16.00 6.56 -5.14
CA ALA A 43 16.71 7.74 -5.63
C ALA A 43 17.19 7.58 -7.08
N LEU A 44 17.70 6.40 -7.43
CA LEU A 44 18.10 6.08 -8.80
C LEU A 44 16.92 6.06 -9.78
N ARG A 45 15.77 5.50 -9.35
CA ARG A 45 14.52 5.53 -10.13
C ARG A 45 14.06 6.96 -10.38
N LEU A 46 14.04 7.80 -9.34
CA LEU A 46 13.71 9.22 -9.46
C LEU A 46 14.63 9.93 -10.45
N TRP A 47 15.95 9.76 -10.31
CA TRP A 47 16.89 10.40 -11.21
C TRP A 47 16.68 9.96 -12.67
N ARG A 48 16.44 8.66 -12.91
CA ARG A 48 16.13 8.16 -14.26
C ARG A 48 14.89 8.81 -14.84
N ASP A 49 13.82 8.84 -14.06
CA ASP A 49 12.53 9.40 -14.45
C ASP A 49 12.64 10.90 -14.80
N LEU A 50 13.28 11.69 -13.93
CA LEU A 50 13.55 13.11 -14.16
C LEU A 50 14.41 13.38 -15.41
N ASN A 51 15.16 12.39 -15.88
CA ASN A 51 15.99 12.46 -17.09
C ASN A 51 15.32 11.79 -18.30
N GLY A 52 14.02 11.52 -18.26
CA GLY A 52 13.25 10.92 -19.36
C GLY A 52 13.63 9.46 -19.64
N ARG A 53 14.22 8.76 -18.67
CA ARG A 53 14.61 7.35 -18.79
C ARG A 53 13.61 6.47 -18.05
N SER A 54 13.46 5.22 -18.51
CA SER A 54 12.67 4.23 -17.78
C SER A 54 13.17 4.10 -16.33
N PRO A 55 12.31 4.23 -15.31
CA PRO A 55 12.72 4.12 -13.90
C PRO A 55 13.36 2.76 -13.58
N GLY A 56 12.90 1.70 -14.24
CA GLY A 56 13.26 0.31 -13.95
C GLY A 56 12.35 -0.32 -12.89
N ARG A 57 12.74 -1.50 -12.38
CA ARG A 57 11.94 -2.28 -11.42
C ARG A 57 11.74 -1.51 -10.11
N ASP A 58 10.51 -1.54 -9.60
CA ASP A 58 10.20 -1.01 -8.27
C ASP A 58 10.75 -1.94 -7.17
N PRO A 59 11.71 -1.49 -6.33
CA PRO A 59 12.21 -2.29 -5.21
C PRO A 59 11.13 -2.57 -4.15
N ALA A 60 10.11 -1.73 -4.06
CA ALA A 60 9.00 -1.83 -3.13
C ALA A 60 7.68 -2.29 -3.79
N GLY A 61 7.75 -2.76 -5.05
CA GLY A 61 6.57 -3.22 -5.79
C GLY A 61 5.87 -4.39 -5.10
N LEU A 62 4.55 -4.29 -4.91
CA LEU A 62 3.73 -5.38 -4.40
C LEU A 62 3.34 -6.33 -5.53
N SER A 63 3.18 -7.63 -5.21
CA SER A 63 2.61 -8.59 -6.15
C SER A 63 1.14 -8.29 -6.43
N SER A 64 0.64 -8.70 -7.59
CA SER A 64 -0.77 -8.58 -7.99
C SER A 64 -1.72 -9.19 -6.95
N ASP A 65 -1.38 -10.35 -6.40
CA ASP A 65 -2.18 -11.01 -5.35
C ASP A 65 -2.25 -10.19 -4.07
N ARG A 66 -1.14 -9.54 -3.70
CA ARG A 66 -1.08 -8.69 -2.51
C ARG A 66 -1.90 -7.43 -2.72
N ILE A 67 -1.80 -6.79 -3.87
CA ILE A 67 -2.64 -5.63 -4.24
C ILE A 67 -4.11 -6.03 -4.18
N SER A 68 -4.47 -7.16 -4.79
CA SER A 68 -5.86 -7.67 -4.79
C SER A 68 -6.39 -7.90 -3.37
N ARG A 69 -5.56 -8.46 -2.48
CA ARG A 69 -5.92 -8.67 -1.07
C ARG A 69 -6.10 -7.37 -0.30
N LEU A 70 -5.27 -6.35 -0.56
CA LEU A 70 -5.42 -5.02 0.03
C LEU A 70 -6.70 -4.32 -0.46
N ILE A 71 -7.02 -4.42 -1.75
CA ILE A 71 -8.27 -3.88 -2.31
C ILE A 71 -9.49 -4.55 -1.65
N LEU A 72 -9.47 -5.87 -1.48
CA LEU A 72 -10.53 -6.59 -0.78
C LEU A 72 -10.67 -6.12 0.68
N ALA A 73 -9.57 -5.80 1.35
CA ALA A 73 -9.59 -5.29 2.71
C ALA A 73 -10.21 -3.89 2.80
N LEU A 74 -9.86 -2.99 1.87
CA LEU A 74 -10.45 -1.65 1.80
C LEU A 74 -11.96 -1.73 1.57
N ARG A 75 -12.40 -2.47 0.53
CA ARG A 75 -13.83 -2.65 0.25
C ARG A 75 -14.59 -3.32 1.39
N MET A 76 -13.91 -4.17 2.17
CA MET A 76 -14.49 -4.78 3.35
C MET A 76 -14.73 -3.74 4.44
N LEU A 77 -13.80 -2.81 4.67
CA LEU A 77 -13.98 -1.72 5.63
C LEU A 77 -15.13 -0.81 5.19
N ASP A 78 -15.14 -0.37 3.93
CA ASP A 78 -16.20 0.48 3.38
C ASP A 78 -17.59 -0.12 3.64
N GLY A 79 -17.78 -1.41 3.32
CA GLY A 79 -19.05 -2.08 3.57
C GLY A 79 -19.40 -2.25 5.05
N LEU A 80 -18.40 -2.44 5.93
CA LEU A 80 -18.65 -2.52 7.38
C LEU A 80 -19.04 -1.16 7.96
N ASP A 81 -18.42 -0.09 7.49
CA ASP A 81 -18.69 1.28 7.93
C ASP A 81 -20.09 1.73 7.47
N ASP A 82 -20.54 1.26 6.30
CA ASP A 82 -21.91 1.41 5.81
C ASP A 82 -22.94 0.51 6.54
N GLY A 83 -22.50 -0.31 7.50
CA GLY A 83 -23.38 -1.21 8.27
C GLY A 83 -23.88 -2.43 7.49
N VAL A 84 -23.31 -2.72 6.32
CA VAL A 84 -23.69 -3.87 5.48
C VAL A 84 -23.24 -5.17 6.14
N SER A 85 -24.10 -6.21 6.10
CA SER A 85 -23.74 -7.48 6.71
C SER A 85 -22.58 -8.17 5.97
N GLN A 86 -21.72 -8.90 6.70
CA GLN A 86 -20.60 -9.64 6.08
C GLN A 86 -21.06 -10.60 4.98
N ARG A 87 -22.28 -11.14 5.10
CA ARG A 87 -22.89 -12.03 4.11
C ARG A 87 -23.22 -11.31 2.81
N GLU A 88 -23.76 -10.10 2.89
CA GLU A 88 -24.06 -9.26 1.73
C GLU A 88 -22.78 -8.77 1.06
N ILE A 89 -21.81 -8.31 1.86
CA ILE A 89 -20.48 -7.92 1.35
C ILE A 89 -19.83 -9.10 0.62
N ALA A 90 -19.90 -10.32 1.18
CA ALA A 90 -19.37 -11.51 0.52
C ALA A 90 -20.06 -11.80 -0.82
N GLY A 91 -21.38 -11.56 -0.91
CA GLY A 91 -22.14 -11.67 -2.15
C GLY A 91 -21.64 -10.74 -3.25
N VAL A 92 -21.26 -9.51 -2.89
CA VAL A 92 -20.70 -8.53 -3.83
C VAL A 92 -19.24 -8.84 -4.17
N LEU A 93 -18.39 -9.09 -3.17
CA LEU A 93 -16.95 -9.28 -3.37
C LEU A 93 -16.59 -10.59 -4.08
N PHE A 94 -17.37 -11.65 -3.86
CA PHE A 94 -17.06 -12.98 -4.38
C PHE A 94 -18.12 -13.51 -5.35
N GLY A 95 -19.21 -12.77 -5.61
CA GLY A 95 -20.30 -13.22 -6.49
C GLY A 95 -21.05 -14.44 -5.95
N ARG A 96 -20.89 -14.79 -4.67
CA ARG A 96 -21.46 -15.99 -4.04
C ARG A 96 -22.53 -15.58 -3.03
N LYS A 97 -23.79 -15.86 -3.34
CA LYS A 97 -24.91 -15.67 -2.41
C LYS A 97 -25.08 -16.93 -1.56
N VAL A 98 -25.03 -16.76 -0.24
CA VAL A 98 -25.29 -17.82 0.74
C VAL A 98 -26.57 -17.45 1.49
N SER A 99 -27.42 -18.44 1.76
CA SER A 99 -28.63 -18.25 2.56
C SER A 99 -28.26 -17.79 3.98
N SER A 100 -29.19 -17.16 4.68
CA SER A 100 -28.97 -16.79 6.10
C SER A 100 -28.75 -18.02 6.98
N THR A 101 -29.48 -19.10 6.72
CA THR A 101 -29.43 -20.35 7.50
C THR A 101 -28.09 -21.07 7.34
N ASP A 102 -27.53 -21.08 6.14
CA ASP A 102 -26.28 -21.79 5.85
C ASP A 102 -25.04 -20.96 6.16
N TRP A 103 -25.19 -19.65 6.39
CA TRP A 103 -24.07 -18.72 6.51
C TRP A 103 -23.02 -19.15 7.53
N LEU A 104 -23.44 -19.50 8.75
CA LEU A 104 -22.51 -19.76 9.86
C LEU A 104 -21.62 -20.99 9.63
N SER A 105 -22.12 -22.00 8.90
CA SER A 105 -21.40 -23.24 8.59
C SER A 105 -20.65 -23.19 7.25
N HIS A 106 -20.88 -22.18 6.41
CA HIS A 106 -20.30 -22.08 5.07
C HIS A 106 -18.84 -21.60 5.11
N ASP A 107 -17.98 -22.10 4.20
CA ASP A 107 -16.56 -21.73 4.07
C ASP A 107 -16.33 -20.21 3.94
N LEU A 108 -17.25 -19.54 3.23
CA LEU A 108 -17.25 -18.12 2.96
C LEU A 108 -17.34 -17.29 4.24
N HIS A 109 -18.08 -17.72 5.26
CA HIS A 109 -18.13 -17.03 6.55
C HIS A 109 -16.76 -17.00 7.23
N PHE A 110 -16.02 -18.11 7.25
CA PHE A 110 -14.66 -18.14 7.80
C PHE A 110 -13.68 -17.33 6.96
N ARG A 111 -13.83 -17.34 5.63
CA ARG A 111 -13.03 -16.49 4.73
C ARG A 111 -13.29 -15.00 5.02
N MET A 112 -14.54 -14.60 5.20
CA MET A 112 -14.91 -13.24 5.58
C MET A 112 -14.37 -12.86 6.94
N LYS A 113 -14.48 -13.72 7.97
CA LYS A 113 -13.88 -13.46 9.28
C LYS A 113 -12.38 -13.15 9.20
N ARG A 114 -11.63 -13.93 8.42
CA ARG A 114 -10.20 -13.67 8.19
C ARG A 114 -9.95 -12.36 7.45
N LEU A 115 -10.78 -12.03 6.45
CA LEU A 115 -10.68 -10.78 5.72
C LEU A 115 -10.98 -9.57 6.63
N VAL A 116 -12.01 -9.66 7.48
CA VAL A 116 -12.34 -8.62 8.48
C VAL A 116 -11.19 -8.40 9.45
N HIS A 117 -10.62 -9.48 10.00
CA HIS A 117 -9.49 -9.37 10.90
C HIS A 117 -8.28 -8.72 10.21
N PHE A 118 -7.97 -9.15 8.98
CA PHE A 118 -6.91 -8.54 8.18
C PHE A 118 -7.18 -7.05 7.89
N ALA A 119 -8.40 -6.70 7.51
CA ALA A 119 -8.78 -5.34 7.16
C ALA A 119 -8.72 -4.39 8.37
N ARG A 120 -9.26 -4.81 9.51
CA ARG A 120 -9.13 -4.05 10.77
C ARG A 120 -7.69 -3.92 11.21
N GLY A 121 -6.91 -5.00 11.15
CA GLY A 121 -5.48 -4.96 11.45
C GLY A 121 -4.70 -3.98 10.57
N LEU A 122 -5.11 -3.79 9.31
CA LEU A 122 -4.57 -2.73 8.46
C LEU A 122 -4.97 -1.35 8.96
N ALA A 123 -6.27 -1.11 9.20
CA ALA A 123 -6.81 0.17 9.67
C ALA A 123 -6.21 0.62 11.02
N ASP A 124 -5.96 -0.33 11.92
CA ASP A 124 -5.37 -0.12 13.25
C ASP A 124 -3.85 0.18 13.22
N GLY A 125 -3.34 0.72 12.10
CA GLY A 125 -1.93 1.08 11.91
C GLY A 125 -1.06 0.01 11.24
N GLY A 126 -1.60 -1.17 10.95
CA GLY A 126 -0.89 -2.21 10.21
C GLY A 126 -0.49 -1.78 8.79
N TYR A 127 -1.21 -0.82 8.20
CA TYR A 127 -0.86 -0.23 6.89
C TYR A 127 0.54 0.39 6.88
N LEU A 128 1.08 0.86 8.02
CA LEU A 128 2.43 1.42 8.10
C LEU A 128 3.52 0.41 7.76
N ARG A 129 3.23 -0.90 7.87
CA ARG A 129 4.14 -1.96 7.42
C ARG A 129 4.30 -1.96 5.90
N LEU A 130 3.34 -1.38 5.16
CA LEU A 130 3.47 -1.19 3.72
C LEU A 130 4.54 -0.15 3.34
N LEU A 131 5.01 0.64 4.32
CA LEU A 131 6.08 1.60 4.11
C LEU A 131 7.45 1.03 4.50
N ARG A 132 7.50 -0.21 5.01
CA ARG A 132 8.73 -0.84 5.49
C ARG A 132 9.20 -1.93 4.52
N HIS A 133 10.46 -1.87 4.11
CA HIS A 133 11.09 -2.88 3.27
C HIS A 133 12.19 -3.66 4.03
N PRO A 134 12.41 -4.97 3.75
CA PRO A 134 11.54 -5.83 2.96
C PRO A 134 10.19 -5.93 3.63
N PHE A 135 9.12 -5.95 2.82
CA PHE A 135 7.76 -6.11 3.32
C PHE A 135 7.62 -7.47 4.01
N ARG A 136 7.90 -7.51 5.30
CA ARG A 136 7.67 -8.70 6.13
C ARG A 136 6.21 -8.68 6.53
N GLY A 137 5.38 -9.30 5.70
CA GLY A 137 4.06 -9.72 6.12
C GLY A 137 4.24 -10.82 7.16
N GLN A 138 4.11 -10.47 8.44
CA GLN A 138 3.75 -11.42 9.49
C GLN A 138 2.23 -11.37 9.64
#